data_AF-A0A9X0BVZ7-F1
#
_entry.id   AF-A0A9X0BVZ7-F1
#
_cell.length_a   1.000
_cell.length_b   1.000
_cell.length_c   1.000
_cell.angle_alpha   90.00
_cell.angle_beta   90.00
_cell.angle_gamma   90.00
#
_symmetry.space_group_name_H-M   'P 1'
#
loop_
_entity.id
_entity.type
_entity.pdbx_description
1 polymer ?
#
loop_
_entity_poly.entity_id
_entity_poly.type
_entity_poly.pdbx_seq_one_letter_code
_entity_poly.pdbx_strand_id
1 'polypeptide(L)'
;MHSSFNGDGTIEDRILQARDTVYEDELFHELVREARAIASFGVTTRQNLIQIPASDNLEILLDLVDTDENTSEPEHGISQQGTSIAEGLAHTIRILLAYAHRQNLRRRTQLPLPLTPKTRPVPEHQLIRPALAYIKHMSQVRWLQSLLEDLFGVLQSAGVKPPAYTARIFSTGMQSHSSPTPAVENLVGQFLTPLLSTFNGKILTPRGSFSIAIHTNLSSPPFGTTFEMSFNMPKYPDLESPGKLSHREEVEAAITHLLLLDVVFTISSNSSLKPECDNDPAKRTWEAIYPQHGELLIPTPKPNSEKRKKLKIVLSRHELSLEIYTVRCIDGTGRGNWEMPSYHSMPHTWKPSPISGPPKPPSLMDFVSKVSSS
;
A
#
# COMPACT_ATOMS: atom_id res chain seq x y z
N MET A 1 -2.97 -40.69 -33.74
CA MET A 1 -3.28 -41.23 -35.08
C MET A 1 -4.78 -41.44 -35.14
N HIS A 2 -5.42 -40.85 -36.15
CA HIS A 2 -6.86 -40.80 -36.45
C HIS A 2 -7.78 -40.09 -35.45
N SER A 3 -7.86 -38.75 -35.57
CA SER A 3 -9.16 -38.07 -35.41
C SER A 3 -9.83 -38.03 -36.79
N SER A 4 -11.08 -38.49 -36.85
CA SER A 4 -11.93 -38.35 -38.02
C SER A 4 -12.37 -36.89 -38.10
N PHE A 5 -11.68 -36.10 -38.91
CA PHE A 5 -12.04 -34.72 -39.27
C PHE A 5 -13.35 -34.71 -40.09
N ASN A 6 -14.49 -34.87 -39.42
CA ASN A 6 -15.79 -34.52 -39.98
C ASN A 6 -16.20 -33.15 -39.46
N GLY A 7 -16.10 -32.13 -40.32
CA GLY A 7 -16.53 -30.76 -40.03
C GLY A 7 -16.55 -29.91 -41.30
N ASP A 8 -17.75 -29.48 -41.68
CA ASP A 8 -18.14 -28.62 -42.81
C ASP A 8 -17.58 -27.18 -42.74
N GLY A 9 -16.30 -27.01 -42.36
CA GLY A 9 -15.61 -25.72 -42.40
C GLY A 9 -14.93 -25.49 -43.75
N THR A 10 -14.95 -24.24 -44.23
CA THR A 10 -14.19 -23.84 -45.42
C THR A 10 -12.68 -24.04 -45.19
N ILE A 11 -11.88 -24.07 -46.26
CA ILE A 11 -10.42 -24.22 -46.12
C ILE A 11 -9.86 -23.03 -45.32
N GLU A 12 -10.44 -21.86 -45.51
CA GLU A 12 -10.14 -20.62 -44.80
C GLU A 12 -10.36 -20.77 -43.28
N ASP A 13 -11.48 -21.36 -42.85
CA ASP A 13 -11.78 -21.60 -41.43
C ASP A 13 -10.74 -22.53 -40.79
N ARG A 14 -10.32 -23.57 -41.53
CA ARG A 14 -9.29 -24.50 -41.06
C ARG A 14 -7.93 -23.84 -40.93
N ILE A 15 -7.59 -22.93 -41.84
CA ILE A 15 -6.34 -22.15 -41.77
C ILE A 15 -6.37 -21.20 -40.56
N LEU A 16 -7.49 -20.52 -40.32
CA LEU A 16 -7.66 -19.64 -39.16
C LEU A 16 -7.56 -20.42 -37.86
N GLN A 17 -8.25 -21.55 -37.74
CA GLN A 17 -8.18 -22.43 -36.58
C GLN A 17 -6.74 -22.90 -36.34
N ALA A 18 -6.06 -23.42 -37.37
CA ALA A 18 -4.68 -23.89 -37.24
C ALA A 18 -3.72 -22.77 -36.80
N ARG A 19 -3.91 -21.55 -37.31
CA ARG A 19 -3.11 -20.38 -36.91
C ARG A 19 -3.33 -20.04 -35.43
N ASP A 20 -4.58 -20.01 -35.00
CA ASP A 20 -4.94 -19.63 -33.64
C ASP A 20 -4.49 -20.71 -32.63
N THR A 21 -4.61 -22.00 -32.98
CA THR A 21 -4.04 -23.10 -32.17
C THR A 21 -2.53 -22.97 -32.00
N VAL A 22 -1.79 -22.75 -33.09
CA VAL A 22 -0.31 -22.58 -33.01
C VAL A 22 0.07 -21.38 -32.16
N TYR A 23 -0.71 -20.30 -32.23
CA TYR A 23 -0.48 -19.10 -31.42
C TYR A 23 -0.71 -19.34 -29.93
N GLU A 24 -1.78 -20.04 -29.55
CA GLU A 24 -2.06 -20.37 -28.15
C GLU A 24 -1.05 -21.39 -27.58
N ASP A 25 -0.58 -22.35 -28.40
CA ASP A 25 0.49 -23.28 -28.02
C ASP A 25 1.81 -22.53 -27.74
N GLU A 26 2.20 -21.61 -28.63
CA GLU A 26 3.38 -20.75 -28.43
C GLU A 26 3.22 -19.89 -27.18
N LEU A 27 2.03 -19.33 -26.98
CA LEU A 27 1.73 -18.53 -25.82
C LEU A 27 1.90 -19.32 -24.53
N PHE A 28 1.29 -20.50 -24.44
CA PHE A 28 1.40 -21.35 -23.26
C PHE A 28 2.85 -21.78 -23.00
N HIS A 29 3.60 -22.12 -24.06
CA HIS A 29 5.01 -22.47 -23.95
C HIS A 29 5.85 -21.32 -23.35
N GLU A 30 5.65 -20.07 -23.82
CA GLU A 30 6.36 -18.91 -23.27
C GLU A 30 5.91 -18.56 -21.85
N LEU A 31 4.63 -18.74 -21.52
CA LEU A 31 4.12 -18.60 -20.15
C LEU A 31 4.77 -19.60 -19.20
N VAL A 32 4.85 -20.89 -19.58
CA VAL A 32 5.52 -21.92 -18.76
C VAL A 32 6.99 -21.59 -18.57
N ARG A 33 7.66 -21.10 -19.62
CA ARG A 33 9.08 -20.70 -19.56
C ARG A 33 9.29 -19.56 -18.56
N GLU A 34 8.46 -18.51 -18.60
CA GLU A 34 8.55 -17.40 -17.65
C GLU A 34 8.16 -17.84 -16.23
N ALA A 35 7.12 -18.65 -16.08
CA ALA A 35 6.65 -19.18 -14.81
C ALA A 35 7.76 -19.94 -14.07
N ARG A 36 8.54 -20.76 -14.78
CA ARG A 36 9.73 -21.44 -14.21
C ARG A 36 10.78 -20.44 -13.72
N ALA A 37 11.00 -19.35 -14.44
CA ALA A 37 11.95 -18.31 -14.03
C ALA A 37 11.49 -17.53 -12.77
N ILE A 38 10.21 -17.57 -12.43
CA ILE A 38 9.62 -16.93 -11.23
C ILE A 38 9.10 -17.93 -10.19
N ALA A 39 9.52 -19.20 -10.27
CA ALA A 39 9.06 -20.24 -9.34
C ALA A 39 9.35 -19.92 -7.87
N SER A 40 10.42 -19.16 -7.58
CA SER A 40 10.76 -18.69 -6.24
C SER A 40 9.68 -17.81 -5.60
N PHE A 41 8.75 -17.26 -6.39
CA PHE A 41 7.63 -16.45 -5.91
C PHE A 41 6.36 -17.26 -5.68
N GLY A 42 6.47 -18.59 -5.59
CA GLY A 42 5.34 -19.50 -5.35
C GLY A 42 4.54 -19.83 -6.61
N VAL A 43 5.03 -19.45 -7.80
CA VAL A 43 4.42 -19.86 -9.08
C VAL A 43 4.75 -21.33 -9.32
N THR A 44 3.72 -22.13 -9.60
CA THR A 44 3.89 -23.55 -9.89
C THR A 44 3.37 -23.87 -11.29
N THR A 45 4.02 -24.83 -11.94
CA THR A 45 3.68 -25.29 -13.29
C THR A 45 3.41 -26.79 -13.26
N ARG A 46 2.26 -27.21 -13.79
CA ARG A 46 1.93 -28.59 -14.16
C ARG A 46 1.89 -28.72 -15.69
N GLN A 47 1.48 -29.86 -16.24
CA GLN A 47 1.53 -30.13 -17.69
C GLN A 47 0.79 -29.07 -18.52
N ASN A 48 -0.49 -28.81 -18.23
CA ASN A 48 -1.30 -27.81 -18.95
C ASN A 48 -1.71 -26.62 -18.07
N LEU A 49 -1.29 -26.58 -16.81
CA LEU A 49 -1.75 -25.59 -15.82
C LEU A 49 -0.60 -24.80 -15.23
N ILE A 50 -0.76 -23.48 -15.15
CA ILE A 50 0.11 -22.57 -14.40
C ILE A 50 -0.71 -21.96 -13.27
N GLN A 51 -0.23 -22.11 -12.03
CA GLN A 51 -0.87 -21.62 -10.83
C GLN A 51 -0.03 -20.51 -10.21
N ILE A 52 -0.65 -19.35 -9.99
CA ILE A 52 0.02 -18.13 -9.57
C ILE A 52 -0.69 -17.51 -8.35
N PRO A 53 0.02 -17.38 -7.21
CA PRO A 53 -0.47 -16.61 -6.07
C PRO A 53 -0.34 -15.11 -6.35
N ALA A 54 -1.45 -14.45 -6.66
CA ALA A 54 -1.47 -13.03 -7.04
C ALA A 54 -1.59 -12.11 -5.82
N SER A 55 -2.45 -12.42 -4.86
CA SER A 55 -2.56 -11.72 -3.56
C SER A 55 -3.18 -12.64 -2.50
N ASP A 56 -3.29 -12.16 -1.25
CA ASP A 56 -3.73 -12.96 -0.09
C ASP A 56 -5.03 -13.74 -0.33
N ASN A 57 -5.94 -13.19 -1.14
CA ASN A 57 -7.24 -13.78 -1.47
C ASN A 57 -7.44 -13.98 -2.99
N LEU A 58 -6.37 -13.92 -3.79
CA LEU A 58 -6.47 -14.05 -5.25
C LEU A 58 -5.42 -15.01 -5.77
N GLU A 59 -5.92 -16.08 -6.38
CA GLU A 59 -5.16 -17.06 -7.12
C GLU A 59 -5.54 -17.00 -8.60
N ILE A 60 -4.54 -17.12 -9.47
CA ILE A 60 -4.72 -17.12 -10.92
C ILE A 60 -4.31 -18.50 -11.43
N LEU A 61 -5.21 -19.09 -12.23
CA LEU A 61 -5.02 -20.36 -12.91
C LEU A 61 -5.05 -20.09 -14.41
N LEU A 62 -3.98 -20.49 -15.12
CA LEU A 62 -3.90 -20.43 -16.58
C LEU A 62 -3.81 -21.85 -17.10
N ASP A 63 -4.86 -22.31 -17.78
CA ASP A 63 -4.98 -23.67 -18.31
C ASP A 63 -5.07 -23.64 -19.84
N LEU A 64 -4.36 -24.57 -20.49
CA LEU A 64 -4.46 -24.80 -21.93
C LEU A 64 -5.41 -25.98 -22.16
N VAL A 65 -6.59 -25.67 -22.70
CA VAL A 65 -7.71 -26.60 -22.86
C VAL A 65 -8.00 -26.83 -24.35
N ASP A 66 -8.28 -28.08 -24.72
CA ASP A 66 -8.65 -28.45 -26.08
C ASP A 66 -10.08 -27.99 -26.40
N THR A 67 -10.33 -27.60 -27.66
CA THR A 67 -11.64 -27.08 -28.10
C THR A 67 -12.77 -28.12 -28.01
N ASP A 68 -12.41 -29.41 -28.03
CA ASP A 68 -13.35 -30.53 -27.99
C ASP A 68 -13.65 -31.00 -26.55
N GLU A 69 -12.90 -30.52 -25.56
CA GLU A 69 -13.24 -30.75 -24.15
C GLU A 69 -14.45 -29.88 -23.84
N ASN A 70 -15.63 -30.52 -23.75
CA ASN A 70 -16.87 -29.91 -23.29
C ASN A 70 -16.58 -29.19 -21.97
N THR A 71 -16.38 -27.88 -22.06
CA THR A 71 -16.15 -27.04 -20.90
C THR A 71 -17.45 -27.11 -20.12
N SER A 72 -17.39 -27.83 -19.01
CA SER A 72 -18.50 -27.98 -18.06
C SER A 72 -19.12 -26.61 -17.83
N GLU A 73 -20.45 -26.54 -17.77
CA GLU A 73 -21.24 -25.31 -17.65
C GLU A 73 -20.58 -24.25 -16.75
N PRO A 74 -20.74 -22.94 -17.05
CA PRO A 74 -20.22 -21.89 -16.19
C PRO A 74 -20.68 -22.16 -14.76
N GLU A 75 -19.71 -22.44 -13.87
CA GLU A 75 -20.01 -22.75 -12.47
C GLU A 75 -20.89 -21.63 -11.90
N HIS A 76 -22.06 -22.00 -11.38
CA HIS A 76 -22.97 -21.06 -10.74
C HIS A 76 -22.25 -20.48 -9.51
N GLY A 77 -21.74 -19.25 -9.62
CA GLY A 77 -21.02 -18.58 -8.53
C GLY A 77 -19.81 -17.72 -8.93
N ILE A 78 -19.42 -17.68 -10.22
CA ILE A 78 -18.31 -16.84 -10.66
C ILE A 78 -18.67 -15.35 -10.43
N SER A 79 -17.90 -14.68 -9.58
CA SER A 79 -18.05 -13.24 -9.38
C SER A 79 -17.75 -12.49 -10.68
N GLN A 80 -18.60 -11.51 -11.05
CA GLN A 80 -18.37 -10.67 -12.25
C GLN A 80 -16.99 -10.02 -12.26
N GLN A 81 -16.46 -9.70 -11.07
CA GLN A 81 -15.12 -9.15 -10.90
C GLN A 81 -14.03 -10.16 -11.29
N GLY A 82 -14.17 -11.43 -10.93
CA GLY A 82 -13.26 -12.50 -11.32
C GLY A 82 -13.21 -12.67 -12.85
N THR A 83 -14.37 -12.68 -13.51
CA THR A 83 -14.46 -12.78 -14.98
C THR A 83 -13.73 -11.64 -15.68
N SER A 84 -13.97 -10.39 -15.25
CA SER A 84 -13.32 -9.22 -15.87
C SER A 84 -11.79 -9.21 -15.69
N ILE A 85 -11.29 -9.68 -14.54
CA ILE A 85 -9.84 -9.79 -14.30
C ILE A 85 -9.24 -10.90 -15.18
N ALA A 86 -9.89 -12.06 -15.27
CA ALA A 86 -9.44 -13.17 -16.08
C ALA A 86 -9.40 -12.80 -17.57
N GLU A 87 -10.47 -12.18 -18.07
CA GLU A 87 -10.56 -11.70 -19.45
C GLU A 87 -9.49 -10.63 -19.73
N GLY A 88 -9.34 -9.64 -18.84
CA GLY A 88 -8.32 -8.61 -18.97
C GLY A 88 -6.89 -9.18 -18.98
N LEU A 89 -6.63 -10.17 -18.13
CA LEU A 89 -5.35 -10.87 -18.08
C LEU A 89 -5.06 -11.63 -19.38
N ALA A 90 -6.05 -12.38 -19.87
CA ALA A 90 -5.92 -13.16 -21.09
C ALA A 90 -5.62 -12.27 -22.31
N HIS A 91 -6.31 -11.13 -22.43
CA HIS A 91 -6.02 -10.14 -23.47
C HIS A 91 -4.64 -9.50 -23.30
N THR A 92 -4.26 -9.13 -22.08
CA THR A 92 -2.97 -8.50 -21.78
C THR A 92 -1.81 -9.40 -22.20
N ILE A 93 -1.87 -10.68 -21.84
CA ILE A 93 -0.83 -11.65 -22.15
C ILE A 93 -0.68 -11.84 -23.68
N ARG A 94 -1.78 -11.94 -24.43
CA ARG A 94 -1.75 -12.01 -25.91
C ARG A 94 -1.13 -10.75 -26.53
N ILE A 95 -1.51 -9.57 -26.03
CA ILE A 95 -0.93 -8.30 -26.48
C ILE A 95 0.58 -8.26 -26.21
N LEU A 96 1.02 -8.73 -25.04
CA LEU A 96 2.44 -8.79 -24.68
C LEU A 96 3.22 -9.76 -25.56
N LEU A 97 2.66 -10.92 -25.91
CA LEU A 97 3.28 -11.85 -26.84
C LEU A 97 3.39 -11.26 -28.25
N ALA A 98 2.32 -10.64 -28.75
CA ALA A 98 2.34 -9.95 -30.04
C ALA A 98 3.40 -8.82 -30.07
N TYR A 99 3.52 -8.06 -28.98
CA TYR A 99 4.56 -7.06 -28.81
C TYR A 99 5.96 -7.67 -28.83
N ALA A 100 6.18 -8.76 -28.09
CA ALA A 100 7.42 -9.51 -28.08
C ALA A 100 7.83 -10.01 -29.47
N HIS A 101 6.90 -10.56 -30.26
CA HIS A 101 7.18 -10.96 -31.65
C HIS A 101 7.64 -9.80 -32.50
N ARG A 102 6.99 -8.63 -32.38
CA ARG A 102 7.41 -7.42 -33.11
C ARG A 102 8.81 -6.95 -32.69
N GLN A 103 9.13 -6.97 -31.39
CA GLN A 103 10.46 -6.64 -30.91
C GLN A 103 11.53 -7.62 -31.42
N ASN A 104 11.21 -8.91 -31.44
CA ASN A 104 12.09 -9.94 -31.97
C ASN A 104 12.32 -9.79 -33.48
N LEU A 105 11.27 -9.50 -34.25
CA LEU A 105 11.36 -9.21 -35.68
C LEU A 105 12.29 -8.01 -35.92
N ARG A 106 12.10 -6.91 -35.19
CA ARG A 106 12.96 -5.72 -35.30
C ARG A 106 14.41 -6.01 -34.98
N ARG A 107 14.66 -6.76 -33.91
CA ARG A 107 16.03 -7.16 -33.53
C ARG A 107 16.70 -7.99 -34.63
N ARG A 108 15.94 -8.83 -35.33
CA ARG A 108 16.43 -9.65 -36.45
C ARG A 108 16.64 -8.84 -37.74
N THR A 109 15.87 -7.77 -37.97
CA THR A 109 16.02 -6.91 -39.14
C THR A 109 17.13 -5.86 -39.00
N GLN A 110 17.56 -5.58 -37.76
CA GLN A 110 18.69 -4.69 -37.50
C GLN A 110 20.02 -5.37 -37.80
N LEU A 111 21.03 -4.57 -38.14
CA LEU A 111 22.38 -5.05 -38.38
C LEU A 111 22.86 -5.84 -37.15
N PRO A 112 23.39 -7.07 -37.35
CA PRO A 112 23.85 -7.88 -36.23
C PRO A 112 25.00 -7.16 -35.53
N LEU A 113 24.85 -6.97 -34.23
CA LEU A 113 25.92 -6.47 -33.36
C LEU A 113 27.17 -7.38 -33.49
N PRO A 114 28.39 -6.83 -33.29
CA PRO A 114 29.65 -7.55 -33.48
C PRO A 114 29.69 -8.91 -32.78
N LEU A 115 30.39 -9.87 -33.38
CA LEU A 115 30.60 -11.20 -32.82
C LEU A 115 31.40 -11.08 -31.51
N THR A 116 30.72 -11.28 -30.39
CA THR A 116 31.33 -11.36 -29.06
C THR A 116 31.50 -12.82 -28.66
N PRO A 117 32.59 -13.20 -27.99
CA PRO A 117 32.82 -14.59 -27.56
C PRO A 117 31.79 -15.10 -26.53
N LYS A 118 31.01 -14.19 -25.93
CA LYS A 118 29.92 -14.53 -25.01
C LYS A 118 28.63 -14.79 -25.79
N THR A 119 28.09 -16.01 -25.66
CA THR A 119 26.74 -16.36 -26.12
C THR A 119 25.73 -15.43 -25.46
N ARG A 120 24.95 -14.71 -26.26
CA ARG A 120 23.92 -13.82 -25.72
C ARG A 120 22.77 -14.65 -25.18
N PRO A 121 22.27 -14.36 -23.96
CA PRO A 121 21.05 -14.98 -23.49
C PRO A 121 19.89 -14.59 -24.41
N VAL A 122 19.03 -15.55 -24.75
CA VAL A 122 17.78 -15.28 -25.45
C VAL A 122 16.92 -14.44 -24.50
N PRO A 123 16.49 -13.23 -24.90
CA PRO A 123 15.66 -12.40 -24.03
C PRO A 123 14.38 -13.16 -23.68
N GLU A 124 14.11 -13.26 -22.39
CA GLU A 124 12.88 -13.85 -21.88
C GLU A 124 11.72 -12.89 -22.16
N HIS A 125 10.60 -13.44 -22.62
CA HIS A 125 9.37 -12.66 -22.76
C HIS A 125 8.79 -12.39 -21.37
N GLN A 126 8.43 -11.14 -21.12
CA GLN A 126 7.77 -10.72 -19.89
C GLN A 126 6.27 -10.66 -20.19
N LEU A 127 5.57 -11.76 -19.92
CA LEU A 127 4.13 -11.91 -20.15
C LEU A 127 3.38 -11.87 -18.82
N ILE A 128 3.81 -12.69 -17.86
CA ILE A 128 3.21 -12.89 -16.55
C ILE A 128 3.62 -11.75 -15.60
N ARG A 129 4.92 -11.45 -15.50
CA ARG A 129 5.42 -10.47 -14.50
C ARG A 129 4.74 -9.09 -14.59
N PRO A 130 4.52 -8.49 -15.78
CA PRO A 130 3.83 -7.21 -15.90
C PRO A 130 2.42 -7.21 -15.35
N ALA A 131 1.64 -8.24 -15.69
CA ALA A 131 0.27 -8.37 -15.20
C ALA A 131 0.23 -8.60 -13.68
N LEU A 132 1.11 -9.45 -13.15
CA LEU A 132 1.20 -9.68 -11.70
C LEU A 132 1.65 -8.45 -10.93
N ALA A 133 2.64 -7.71 -11.46
CA ALA A 133 3.08 -6.47 -10.86
C ALA A 133 1.93 -5.46 -10.80
N TYR A 134 1.14 -5.33 -11.86
CA TYR A 134 -0.05 -4.47 -11.88
C TYR A 134 -1.06 -4.85 -10.79
N ILE A 135 -1.43 -6.14 -10.72
CA ILE A 135 -2.40 -6.65 -9.74
C ILE A 135 -1.89 -6.42 -8.31
N LYS A 136 -0.63 -6.77 -8.04
CA LYS A 136 0.01 -6.57 -6.73
C LYS A 136 0.09 -5.08 -6.39
N HIS A 137 0.52 -4.24 -7.32
CA HIS A 137 0.61 -2.79 -7.12
C HIS A 137 -0.75 -2.19 -6.75
N MET A 138 -1.81 -2.54 -7.49
CA MET A 138 -3.17 -2.07 -7.19
C MET A 138 -3.68 -2.55 -5.84
N SER A 139 -3.37 -3.79 -5.45
CA SER A 139 -3.69 -4.29 -4.11
C SER A 139 -3.01 -3.44 -3.03
N GLN A 140 -1.73 -3.10 -3.18
CA GLN A 140 -1.00 -2.27 -2.22
C GLN A 140 -1.51 -0.83 -2.18
N VAL A 141 -1.84 -0.23 -3.32
CA VAL A 141 -2.45 1.11 -3.42
C VAL A 141 -3.78 1.15 -2.67
N ARG A 142 -4.68 0.18 -2.92
CA ARG A 142 -5.99 0.09 -2.25
C ARG A 142 -5.87 -0.13 -0.75
N TRP A 143 -4.94 -1.00 -0.35
CA TRP A 143 -4.66 -1.24 1.06
C TRP A 143 -4.19 0.05 1.76
N LEU A 144 -3.26 0.79 1.16
CA LEU A 144 -2.77 2.05 1.74
C LEU A 144 -3.87 3.11 1.80
N GLN A 145 -4.72 3.20 0.78
CA GLN A 145 -5.90 4.08 0.79
C GLN A 145 -6.83 3.76 1.96
N SER A 146 -7.20 2.49 2.12
CA SER A 146 -8.04 2.04 3.23
C SER A 146 -7.39 2.32 4.58
N LEU A 147 -6.08 2.07 4.74
CA LEU A 147 -5.35 2.37 5.97
C LEU A 147 -5.43 3.87 6.31
N LEU A 148 -5.20 4.75 5.34
CA LEU A 148 -5.28 6.20 5.54
C LEU A 148 -6.72 6.65 5.85
N GLU A 149 -7.71 6.10 5.17
CA GLU A 149 -9.13 6.37 5.42
C GLU A 149 -9.54 5.95 6.84
N ASP A 150 -9.15 4.77 7.30
CA ASP A 150 -9.43 4.27 8.64
C ASP A 150 -8.81 5.19 9.70
N LEU A 151 -7.52 5.50 9.57
CA LEU A 151 -6.79 6.37 10.49
C LEU A 151 -7.36 7.78 10.52
N PHE A 152 -7.68 8.36 9.36
CA PHE A 152 -8.28 9.68 9.27
C PHE A 152 -9.71 9.70 9.79
N GLY A 153 -10.47 8.61 9.63
CA GLY A 153 -11.78 8.41 10.24
C GLY A 153 -11.70 8.39 11.77
N VAL A 154 -10.71 7.70 12.34
CA VAL A 154 -10.43 7.73 13.79
C VAL A 154 -10.16 9.16 14.26
N LEU A 155 -9.23 9.89 13.60
CA LEU A 155 -8.91 11.27 13.97
C LEU A 155 -10.13 12.21 13.85
N GLN A 156 -10.93 12.05 12.80
CA GLN A 156 -12.15 12.82 12.60
C GLN A 156 -13.19 12.54 13.69
N SER A 157 -13.34 11.29 14.11
CA SER A 157 -14.24 10.91 15.22
C SER A 157 -13.80 11.54 16.55
N ALA A 158 -12.49 11.77 16.73
CA ALA A 158 -11.92 12.51 17.84
C ALA A 158 -12.03 14.04 17.71
N GLY A 159 -12.66 14.54 16.64
CA GLY A 159 -12.81 15.97 16.38
C GLY A 159 -11.53 16.66 15.89
N VAL A 160 -10.51 15.88 15.53
CA VAL A 160 -9.27 16.37 14.93
C VAL A 160 -9.46 16.41 13.41
N LYS A 161 -9.12 17.54 12.77
CA LYS A 161 -9.26 17.66 11.31
C LYS A 161 -8.27 16.72 10.63
N PRO A 162 -8.71 15.79 9.76
CA PRO A 162 -7.78 14.87 9.14
C PRO A 162 -6.79 15.60 8.20
N PRO A 163 -5.54 15.13 8.10
CA PRO A 163 -4.57 15.56 7.09
C PRO A 163 -5.16 15.49 5.68
N ALA A 164 -5.01 16.57 4.90
CA ALA A 164 -5.32 16.53 3.47
C ALA A 164 -4.16 15.86 2.72
N TYR A 165 -4.48 14.90 1.85
CA TYR A 165 -3.50 14.23 1.01
C TYR A 165 -3.95 14.17 -0.46
N THR A 166 -2.97 13.99 -1.33
CA THR A 166 -3.14 13.83 -2.77
C THR A 166 -2.50 12.51 -3.18
N ALA A 167 -3.24 11.70 -3.93
CA ALA A 167 -2.74 10.44 -4.48
C ALA A 167 -2.55 10.59 -6.00
N ARG A 168 -1.40 10.15 -6.50
CA ARG A 168 -1.12 10.00 -7.93
C ARG A 168 -0.84 8.52 -8.21
N ILE A 169 -1.87 7.84 -8.67
CA ILE A 169 -1.83 6.42 -8.99
C ILE A 169 -1.22 6.26 -10.38
N PHE A 170 -0.26 5.35 -10.55
CA PHE A 170 0.48 5.15 -11.81
C PHE A 170 1.11 6.43 -12.36
N SER A 171 1.97 7.03 -11.54
CA SER A 171 2.86 8.10 -11.98
C SER A 171 3.94 7.52 -12.90
N THR A 172 3.58 7.21 -14.14
CA THR A 172 4.58 6.96 -15.18
C THR A 172 5.25 8.29 -15.49
N GLY A 173 6.55 8.38 -15.22
CA GLY A 173 7.34 9.48 -15.78
C GLY A 173 7.19 9.39 -17.28
N MET A 174 6.48 10.34 -17.91
CA MET A 174 6.42 10.44 -19.36
C MET A 174 7.83 10.67 -19.86
N GLN A 175 8.54 9.57 -20.14
CA GLN A 175 9.75 9.65 -20.91
C GLN A 175 9.30 9.99 -22.31
N SER A 176 9.42 11.29 -22.64
CA SER A 176 9.28 11.81 -23.98
C SER A 176 10.40 11.22 -24.83
N HIS A 177 10.23 9.96 -25.21
CA HIS A 177 11.07 9.31 -26.20
C HIS A 177 10.53 9.71 -27.55
N SER A 178 11.23 10.63 -28.23
CA SER A 178 11.10 10.89 -29.67
C SER A 178 11.60 9.69 -30.48
N SER A 179 11.15 8.49 -30.12
CA SER A 179 11.50 7.26 -30.79
C SER A 179 10.58 7.07 -32.00
N PRO A 180 11.10 6.51 -33.12
CA PRO A 180 10.32 6.27 -34.33
C PRO A 180 9.33 5.10 -34.18
N THR A 181 9.07 4.63 -32.96
CA THR A 181 8.20 3.50 -32.67
C THR A 181 6.73 3.91 -32.69
N PRO A 182 5.82 3.04 -33.18
CA PRO A 182 4.39 3.28 -33.15
C PRO A 182 3.88 3.58 -31.73
N ALA A 183 2.93 4.51 -31.61
CA ALA A 183 2.38 4.94 -30.32
C ALA A 183 1.87 3.78 -29.45
N VAL A 184 1.21 2.79 -30.05
CA VAL A 184 0.70 1.60 -29.36
C VAL A 184 1.84 0.79 -28.72
N GLU A 185 2.98 0.68 -29.38
CA GLU A 185 4.13 -0.05 -28.83
C GLU A 185 4.81 0.73 -27.71
N ASN A 186 4.77 2.05 -27.74
CA ASN A 186 5.26 2.87 -26.64
C ASN A 186 4.38 2.69 -25.39
N LEU A 187 3.06 2.56 -25.57
CA LEU A 187 2.15 2.26 -24.46
C LEU A 187 2.43 0.89 -23.85
N VAL A 188 2.59 -0.15 -24.68
CA VAL A 188 2.96 -1.48 -24.18
C VAL A 188 4.35 -1.45 -23.53
N GLY A 189 5.30 -0.70 -24.09
CA GLY A 189 6.61 -0.48 -23.48
C GLY A 189 6.53 0.18 -22.11
N GLN A 190 5.63 1.15 -21.91
CA GLN A 190 5.39 1.77 -20.60
C GLN A 190 4.83 0.77 -19.58
N PHE A 191 3.96 -0.15 -20.01
CA PHE A 191 3.44 -1.20 -19.15
C PHE A 191 4.54 -2.18 -18.66
N LEU A 192 5.64 -2.27 -19.40
CA LEU A 192 6.84 -3.03 -19.02
C LEU A 192 7.83 -2.25 -18.15
N THR A 193 7.49 -1.02 -17.73
CA THR A 193 8.32 -0.24 -16.79
C THR A 193 7.85 -0.41 -15.34
N PRO A 194 8.73 -0.18 -14.35
CA PRO A 194 8.33 -0.22 -12.95
C PRO A 194 7.14 0.70 -12.64
N LEU A 195 6.18 0.17 -11.88
CA LEU A 195 4.98 0.90 -11.51
C LEU A 195 5.27 1.80 -10.30
N LEU A 196 4.85 3.05 -10.38
CA LEU A 196 5.02 4.04 -9.31
C LEU A 196 3.68 4.66 -8.95
N SER A 197 3.34 4.68 -7.67
CA SER A 197 2.21 5.46 -7.14
C SER A 197 2.67 6.28 -5.95
N THR A 198 2.27 7.54 -5.85
CA THR A 198 2.73 8.44 -4.78
C THR A 198 1.57 9.07 -4.02
N PHE A 199 1.70 9.12 -2.70
CA PHE A 199 0.77 9.73 -1.77
C PHE A 199 1.47 10.85 -1.02
N ASN A 200 1.04 12.09 -1.22
CA ASN A 200 1.65 13.26 -0.60
C ASN A 200 0.61 14.02 0.23
N GLY A 201 0.92 14.36 1.47
CA GLY A 201 -0.02 15.08 2.34
C GLY A 201 0.67 16.02 3.32
N LYS A 202 -0.14 16.90 3.90
CA LYS A 202 0.28 17.82 4.98
C LYS A 202 -0.29 17.31 6.30
N ILE A 203 0.54 17.21 7.33
CA ILE A 203 0.11 16.83 8.69
C ILE A 203 -0.43 18.04 9.45
N LEU A 204 -1.00 17.83 10.64
CA LEU A 204 -1.58 18.89 11.49
C LEU A 204 -0.52 19.89 11.96
N THR A 205 0.69 19.40 12.20
CA THR A 205 1.84 20.22 12.58
C THR A 205 2.13 21.26 11.49
N PRO A 206 2.25 22.56 11.83
CA PRO A 206 2.59 23.59 10.86
C PRO A 206 3.89 23.25 10.12
N ARG A 207 3.85 23.33 8.78
CA ARG A 207 4.96 23.00 7.86
C ARG A 207 5.37 21.52 7.84
N GLY A 208 4.67 20.65 8.55
CA GLY A 208 4.90 19.22 8.46
C GLY A 208 4.30 18.61 7.18
N SER A 209 4.92 17.56 6.67
CA SER A 209 4.44 16.84 5.49
C SER A 209 4.87 15.37 5.50
N PHE A 210 4.15 14.54 4.76
CA PHE A 210 4.54 13.16 4.50
C PHE A 210 4.44 12.86 3.00
N SER A 211 5.32 11.97 2.53
CA SER A 211 5.31 11.41 1.19
C SER A 211 5.57 9.91 1.28
N ILE A 212 4.71 9.14 0.62
CA ILE A 212 4.77 7.68 0.54
C ILE A 212 4.73 7.31 -0.94
N ALA A 213 5.78 6.67 -1.44
CA ALA A 213 5.87 6.18 -2.80
C ALA A 213 5.85 4.64 -2.81
N ILE A 214 4.96 4.06 -3.61
CA ILE A 214 4.86 2.62 -3.84
C ILE A 214 5.56 2.34 -5.16
N HIS A 215 6.62 1.54 -5.12
CA HIS A 215 7.37 1.09 -6.28
C HIS A 215 7.17 -0.40 -6.48
N THR A 216 6.72 -0.83 -7.66
CA THR A 216 6.63 -2.25 -8.01
C THR A 216 7.53 -2.54 -9.21
N ASN A 217 8.61 -3.28 -8.96
CA ASN A 217 9.59 -3.64 -9.97
C ASN A 217 9.28 -5.01 -10.61
N LEU A 218 9.52 -5.09 -11.91
CA LEU A 218 9.24 -6.25 -12.77
C LEU A 218 10.40 -7.24 -12.87
N SER A 219 11.61 -6.85 -12.48
CA SER A 219 12.83 -7.64 -12.58
C SER A 219 13.62 -7.64 -11.27
N SER A 220 14.43 -8.68 -11.07
CA SER A 220 15.29 -8.83 -9.89
C SER A 220 16.67 -8.19 -10.11
N PRO A 221 17.36 -7.63 -9.08
CA PRO A 221 16.90 -7.28 -7.72
C PRO A 221 16.80 -5.75 -7.47
N PRO A 222 15.82 -5.27 -6.67
CA PRO A 222 14.77 -6.03 -5.99
C PRO A 222 13.51 -6.19 -6.86
N PHE A 223 13.03 -7.43 -7.01
CA PHE A 223 11.72 -7.74 -7.58
C PHE A 223 10.63 -7.61 -6.51
N GLY A 224 9.46 -7.10 -6.89
CA GLY A 224 8.32 -6.94 -5.98
C GLY A 224 8.01 -5.49 -5.63
N THR A 225 7.23 -5.30 -4.57
CA THR A 225 6.77 -3.97 -4.16
C THR A 225 7.56 -3.46 -2.95
N THR A 226 8.05 -2.23 -3.03
CA THR A 226 8.70 -1.51 -1.94
C THR A 226 8.00 -0.17 -1.71
N PHE A 227 7.95 0.25 -0.45
CA PHE A 227 7.41 1.52 -0.02
C PHE A 227 8.58 2.45 0.34
N GLU A 228 8.65 3.62 -0.27
CA GLU A 228 9.61 4.65 0.11
C GLU A 228 8.87 5.75 0.86
N MET A 229 9.28 5.98 2.10
CA MET A 229 8.65 6.95 3.00
C MET A 229 9.59 8.08 3.35
N SER A 230 9.07 9.29 3.24
CA SER A 230 9.73 10.48 3.74
C SER A 230 8.76 11.30 4.59
N PHE A 231 9.19 11.58 5.83
CA PHE A 231 8.44 12.38 6.78
C PHE A 231 9.20 13.66 7.05
N ASN A 232 8.49 14.77 7.14
CA ASN A 232 9.04 16.06 7.51
C ASN A 232 8.26 16.55 8.72
N MET A 233 8.92 16.56 9.88
CA MET A 233 8.34 16.97 11.15
C MET A 233 9.23 18.04 11.80
N PRO A 234 8.95 19.33 11.60
CA PRO A 234 9.85 20.42 12.00
C PRO A 234 10.19 20.47 13.50
N LYS A 235 9.30 19.96 14.37
CA LYS A 235 9.55 19.91 15.82
C LYS A 235 10.50 18.79 16.23
N TYR A 236 10.59 17.74 15.43
CA TYR A 236 11.47 16.60 15.67
C TYR A 236 12.38 16.44 14.44
N PRO A 237 13.34 17.38 14.24
CA PRO A 237 14.22 17.34 13.08
C PRO A 237 15.14 16.11 13.07
N ASP A 238 15.41 15.54 14.25
CA ASP A 238 16.20 14.32 14.42
C ASP A 238 15.41 13.04 14.10
N LEU A 239 14.10 13.15 13.79
CA LEU A 239 13.31 12.01 13.36
C LEU A 239 13.73 11.59 11.95
N GLU A 240 14.56 10.55 11.88
CA GLU A 240 14.96 9.97 10.59
C GLU A 240 13.72 9.46 9.83
N SER A 241 13.68 9.76 8.53
CA SER A 241 12.65 9.18 7.65
C SER A 241 12.82 7.66 7.59
N PRO A 242 11.74 6.86 7.67
CA PRO A 242 11.83 5.39 7.65
C PRO A 242 12.54 4.82 6.41
N GLY A 243 12.61 5.59 5.32
CA GLY A 243 13.31 5.19 4.11
C GLY A 243 12.52 4.13 3.34
N LYS A 244 13.21 3.05 2.95
CA LYS A 244 12.62 1.97 2.14
C LYS A 244 12.16 0.82 3.01
N LEU A 245 10.87 0.54 2.96
CA LEU A 245 10.18 -0.55 3.65
C LEU A 245 9.64 -1.55 2.63
N SER A 246 9.52 -2.82 3.03
CA SER A 246 9.00 -3.88 2.15
C SER A 246 7.71 -4.52 2.67
N HIS A 247 7.46 -4.42 3.97
CA HIS A 247 6.32 -5.06 4.62
C HIS A 247 5.21 -4.06 4.96
N ARG A 248 3.95 -4.49 4.80
CA ARG A 248 2.76 -3.69 5.14
C ARG A 248 2.72 -3.28 6.62
N GLU A 249 3.16 -4.17 7.51
CA GLU A 249 3.15 -3.95 8.96
C GLU A 249 4.10 -2.82 9.37
N GLU A 250 5.29 -2.76 8.78
CA GLU A 250 6.26 -1.68 8.99
C GLU A 250 5.72 -0.34 8.50
N VAL A 251 5.08 -0.34 7.33
CA VAL A 251 4.43 0.82 6.72
C VAL A 251 3.31 1.34 7.63
N GLU A 252 2.46 0.45 8.12
CA GLU A 252 1.38 0.78 9.05
C GLU A 252 1.91 1.33 10.37
N ALA A 253 2.92 0.69 10.96
CA ALA A 253 3.58 1.15 12.18
C ALA A 253 4.23 2.54 12.00
N ALA A 254 4.89 2.78 10.86
CA ALA A 254 5.51 4.08 10.58
C ALA A 254 4.49 5.21 10.43
N ILE A 255 3.38 4.96 9.72
CA ILE A 255 2.32 5.95 9.50
C ILE A 255 1.57 6.22 10.82
N THR A 256 1.19 5.18 11.55
CA THR A 256 0.52 5.31 12.85
C THR A 256 1.38 6.09 13.84
N HIS A 257 2.68 5.79 13.89
CA HIS A 257 3.63 6.50 14.73
C HIS A 257 3.78 7.98 14.35
N LEU A 258 3.85 8.30 13.05
CA LEU A 258 3.86 9.69 12.57
C LEU A 258 2.61 10.45 13.03
N LEU A 259 1.42 9.86 12.86
CA LEU A 259 0.17 10.49 13.25
C LEU A 259 0.04 10.62 14.78
N LEU A 260 0.56 9.66 15.55
CA LEU A 260 0.64 9.75 17.01
C LEU A 260 1.46 10.98 17.43
N LEU A 261 2.66 11.15 16.86
CA LEU A 261 3.52 12.31 17.13
C LEU A 261 2.83 13.63 16.79
N ASP A 262 2.08 13.65 15.69
CA ASP A 262 1.32 14.80 15.23
C ASP A 262 0.16 15.17 16.18
N VAL A 263 -0.55 14.17 16.70
CA VAL A 263 -1.60 14.36 17.73
C VAL A 263 -1.00 14.85 19.04
N VAL A 264 0.08 14.22 19.52
CA VAL A 264 0.80 14.63 20.74
C VAL A 264 1.27 16.08 20.62
N PHE A 265 1.81 16.46 19.47
CA PHE A 265 2.21 17.84 19.20
C PHE A 265 1.03 18.81 19.25
N THR A 266 -0.08 18.43 18.61
CA THR A 266 -1.29 19.25 18.55
C THR A 266 -1.86 19.51 19.94
N ILE A 267 -1.86 18.50 20.82
CA ILE A 267 -2.30 18.63 22.22
C ILE A 267 -1.38 19.57 23.00
N SER A 268 -0.07 19.37 22.89
CA SER A 268 0.91 20.20 23.59
C SER A 268 0.81 21.68 23.16
N SER A 269 0.70 21.94 21.86
CA SER A 269 0.67 23.32 21.32
C SER A 269 -0.64 24.06 21.59
N ASN A 270 -1.79 23.40 21.45
CA ASN A 270 -3.09 24.05 21.67
C ASN A 270 -3.38 24.30 23.16
N SER A 271 -2.73 23.58 24.09
CA SER A 271 -2.79 23.91 25.52
C SER A 271 -2.18 25.28 25.85
N SER A 272 -1.48 25.91 24.91
CA SER A 272 -0.90 27.25 25.04
C SER A 272 -1.77 28.40 24.49
N LEU A 273 -2.87 28.14 23.76
CA LEU A 273 -3.47 29.11 22.82
C LEU A 273 -4.83 29.74 23.20
N LYS A 274 -5.31 29.67 24.46
CA LYS A 274 -6.47 30.48 24.90
C LYS A 274 -6.08 31.50 25.97
N PRO A 275 -5.83 32.78 25.63
CA PRO A 275 -5.83 33.89 26.58
C PRO A 275 -7.17 34.63 26.45
N GLU A 276 -8.20 34.18 27.14
CA GLU A 276 -9.36 35.04 27.40
C GLU A 276 -9.68 35.00 28.89
N CYS A 277 -9.78 36.22 29.42
CA CYS A 277 -9.99 36.67 30.78
C CYS A 277 -8.92 36.36 31.84
N ASP A 278 -8.52 37.48 32.44
CA ASP A 278 -7.60 37.71 33.54
C ASP A 278 -8.02 36.99 34.82
N ASN A 279 -7.03 36.63 35.65
CA ASN A 279 -7.11 36.16 37.04
C ASN A 279 -7.41 34.66 37.33
N ASP A 280 -6.64 33.73 36.76
CA ASP A 280 -6.45 32.41 37.40
C ASP A 280 -4.98 31.95 37.34
N PRO A 281 -4.33 31.64 38.48
CA PRO A 281 -2.92 31.27 38.50
C PRO A 281 -2.75 29.82 38.03
N ALA A 282 -1.97 29.66 36.95
CA ALA A 282 -1.49 28.41 36.35
C ALA A 282 -2.49 27.63 35.47
N LYS A 283 -2.73 28.12 34.25
CA LYS A 283 -3.13 27.25 33.13
C LYS A 283 -2.06 26.17 32.95
N ARG A 284 -2.42 24.93 33.28
CA ARG A 284 -1.57 23.75 33.20
C ARG A 284 -1.38 23.34 31.74
N THR A 285 -0.21 23.61 31.18
CA THR A 285 0.18 23.21 29.82
C THR A 285 0.64 21.75 29.82
N TRP A 286 0.22 20.96 28.83
CA TRP A 286 0.70 19.59 28.65
C TRP A 286 2.06 19.60 27.93
N GLU A 287 3.07 19.06 28.58
CA GLU A 287 4.43 18.94 28.06
C GLU A 287 4.70 17.51 27.59
N ALA A 288 5.19 17.36 26.35
CA ALA A 288 5.47 16.05 25.76
C ALA A 288 6.86 15.58 26.19
N ILE A 289 6.93 14.72 27.20
CA ILE A 289 8.21 14.22 27.74
C ILE A 289 8.73 13.04 26.92
N TYR A 290 7.83 12.12 26.54
CA TYR A 290 8.16 11.02 25.64
C TYR A 290 7.17 10.99 24.47
N PRO A 291 7.33 11.89 23.49
CA PRO A 291 6.42 12.00 22.35
C PRO A 291 6.27 10.69 21.57
N GLN A 292 7.38 9.96 21.40
CA GLN A 292 7.44 8.67 20.70
C GLN A 292 6.54 7.60 21.33
N HIS A 293 6.22 7.73 22.61
CA HIS A 293 5.36 6.80 23.36
C HIS A 293 3.96 7.37 23.62
N GLY A 294 3.64 8.54 23.05
CA GLY A 294 2.36 9.21 23.29
C GLY A 294 2.21 9.76 24.70
N GLU A 295 3.30 10.02 25.43
CA GLU A 295 3.25 10.41 26.85
C GLU A 295 3.44 11.92 27.04
N LEU A 296 2.46 12.53 27.70
CA LEU A 296 2.44 13.94 28.09
C LEU A 296 2.32 14.05 29.62
N LEU A 297 3.00 15.03 30.23
CA LEU A 297 2.84 15.36 31.65
C LEU A 297 2.29 16.78 31.82
N ILE A 298 1.55 16.99 32.90
CA ILE A 298 1.28 18.33 33.43
C ILE A 298 2.37 18.68 34.47
N PRO A 299 3.11 19.79 34.29
CA PRO A 299 3.99 20.33 35.34
C PRO A 299 3.18 20.71 36.58
N THR A 300 3.63 20.28 37.76
CA THR A 300 2.97 20.64 39.02
C THR A 300 3.41 22.04 39.47
N PRO A 301 2.48 22.91 39.90
CA PRO A 301 2.80 24.28 40.33
C PRO A 301 3.55 24.35 41.68
N LYS A 302 3.65 23.25 42.43
CA LYS A 302 4.39 23.19 43.71
C LYS A 302 5.60 22.25 43.58
N PRO A 303 6.82 22.69 43.93
CA PRO A 303 8.04 21.87 43.83
C PRO A 303 8.03 20.65 44.78
N ASN A 304 7.17 20.63 45.80
CA ASN A 304 7.07 19.55 46.80
C ASN A 304 5.86 18.62 46.64
N SER A 305 5.05 18.75 45.57
CA SER A 305 3.96 17.81 45.34
C SER A 305 4.47 16.56 44.63
N GLU A 306 4.47 15.43 45.32
CA GLU A 306 4.92 14.14 44.76
C GLU A 306 4.10 13.67 43.56
N LYS A 307 2.85 14.13 43.39
CA LYS A 307 1.91 13.57 42.40
C LYS A 307 1.82 14.43 41.14
N ARG A 308 2.17 13.86 39.98
CA ARG A 308 1.98 14.45 38.64
C ARG A 308 0.90 13.69 37.87
N LYS A 309 0.19 14.38 36.97
CA LYS A 309 -0.73 13.74 36.02
C LYS A 309 0.02 13.40 34.73
N LYS A 310 -0.10 12.17 34.28
CA LYS A 310 0.44 11.64 33.01
C LYS A 310 -0.72 11.30 32.09
N LEU A 311 -0.68 11.77 30.86
CA LEU A 311 -1.60 11.39 29.80
C LEU A 311 -0.84 10.47 28.85
N LYS A 312 -1.40 9.30 28.57
CA LYS A 312 -0.91 8.36 27.58
C LYS A 312 -1.90 8.30 26.43
N ILE A 313 -1.38 8.49 25.23
CA ILE A 313 -2.14 8.44 23.98
C ILE A 313 -1.68 7.21 23.23
N VAL A 314 -2.63 6.37 22.82
CA VAL A 314 -2.36 5.22 21.96
C VAL A 314 -3.22 5.35 20.72
N LEU A 315 -2.58 5.28 19.56
CA LEU A 315 -3.22 5.31 18.25
C LEU A 315 -2.99 3.98 17.56
N SER A 316 -4.06 3.38 17.06
CA SER A 316 -4.04 2.22 16.17
C SER A 316 -4.89 2.51 14.93
N ARG A 317 -4.89 1.58 13.97
CA ARG A 317 -5.69 1.69 12.74
C ARG A 317 -7.18 1.99 12.99
N HIS A 318 -7.77 1.43 14.04
CA HIS A 318 -9.22 1.48 14.27
C HIS A 318 -9.63 2.19 15.55
N GLU A 319 -8.66 2.60 16.38
CA GLU A 319 -8.97 3.29 17.63
C GLU A 319 -7.89 4.26 18.06
N LEU A 320 -8.33 5.36 18.66
CA LEU A 320 -7.51 6.28 19.42
C LEU A 320 -7.97 6.21 20.87
N SER A 321 -7.07 5.92 21.80
CA SER A 321 -7.38 5.87 23.22
C SER A 321 -6.52 6.83 24.03
N LEU A 322 -7.15 7.47 25.01
CA LEU A 322 -6.53 8.39 25.95
C LEU A 322 -6.71 7.88 27.37
N GLU A 323 -5.60 7.72 28.08
CA GLU A 323 -5.55 7.21 29.46
C GLU A 323 -4.82 8.18 30.38
N ILE A 324 -5.35 8.40 31.58
CA ILE A 324 -4.81 9.35 32.54
C ILE A 324 -4.35 8.61 33.80
N TYR A 325 -3.07 8.79 34.09
CA TYR A 325 -2.39 8.20 35.22
C TYR A 325 -2.00 9.28 36.22
N THR A 326 -2.01 8.93 37.50
CA THR A 326 -1.38 9.74 38.55
C THR A 326 -0.08 9.08 38.95
N VAL A 327 1.04 9.73 38.66
CA VAL A 327 2.39 9.19 38.90
C VAL A 327 3.02 9.90 40.09
N ARG A 328 3.64 9.15 41.00
CA ARG A 328 4.48 9.74 42.05
C ARG A 328 5.91 9.94 41.54
N CYS A 329 6.42 11.17 41.57
CA CYS A 329 7.81 11.49 41.25
C CYS A 329 8.70 11.18 42.47
N ILE A 330 9.26 9.97 42.52
CA ILE A 330 10.37 9.68 43.44
C ILE A 330 11.72 9.96 42.73
N ASP A 331 11.82 9.74 41.41
CA ASP A 331 13.11 9.87 40.67
C ASP A 331 13.02 10.64 39.33
N GLY A 332 12.29 11.76 39.29
CA GLY A 332 12.34 12.72 38.16
C GLY A 332 11.75 12.26 36.81
N THR A 333 11.53 10.96 36.58
CA THR A 333 11.05 10.42 35.28
C THR A 333 9.97 9.34 35.39
N GLY A 334 9.57 8.93 36.60
CA GLY A 334 8.31 8.22 36.83
C GLY A 334 8.12 6.88 36.09
N ARG A 335 9.18 6.22 35.61
CA ARG A 335 9.11 4.82 35.15
C ARG A 335 9.37 3.89 36.33
N GLY A 336 8.31 3.52 37.04
CA GLY A 336 8.37 2.49 38.09
C GLY A 336 7.02 1.80 38.24
N ASN A 337 7.01 0.64 38.93
CA ASN A 337 5.83 -0.22 39.21
C ASN A 337 4.68 0.47 40.01
N TRP A 338 4.68 1.81 40.09
CA TRP A 338 3.78 2.63 40.91
C TRP A 338 2.95 3.62 40.07
N GLU A 339 2.73 3.32 38.79
CA GLU A 339 1.70 4.00 37.99
C GLU A 339 0.32 3.49 38.45
N MET A 340 -0.39 4.30 39.24
CA MET A 340 -1.76 3.98 39.61
C MET A 340 -2.70 4.66 38.60
N PRO A 341 -3.52 3.89 37.86
CA PRO A 341 -4.62 4.46 37.10
C PRO A 341 -5.41 5.36 38.05
N SER A 342 -5.77 6.56 37.60
CA SER A 342 -6.57 7.43 38.46
C SER A 342 -7.90 6.72 38.76
N TYR A 343 -8.42 6.84 39.99
CA TYR A 343 -9.62 6.13 40.47
C TYR A 343 -10.91 6.38 39.63
N HIS A 344 -10.82 7.22 38.59
CA HIS A 344 -11.87 7.51 37.60
C HIS A 344 -11.43 7.39 36.12
N SER A 345 -10.24 6.87 35.79
CA SER A 345 -9.77 6.76 34.40
C SER A 345 -10.23 5.47 33.73
N MET A 346 -11.48 5.44 33.26
CA MET A 346 -11.79 4.61 32.10
C MET A 346 -11.08 5.21 30.88
N PRO A 347 -10.38 4.41 30.05
CA PRO A 347 -9.78 4.90 28.80
C PRO A 347 -10.87 5.54 27.94
N HIS A 348 -10.67 6.79 27.54
CA HIS A 348 -11.58 7.41 26.57
C HIS A 348 -11.13 6.99 25.17
N THR A 349 -12.01 6.31 24.45
CA THR A 349 -11.67 5.69 23.16
C THR A 349 -12.57 6.23 22.06
N TRP A 350 -11.96 6.64 20.96
CA TRP A 350 -12.63 7.01 19.72
C TRP A 350 -12.42 5.89 18.70
N LYS A 351 -13.52 5.49 18.06
CA LYS A 351 -13.56 4.49 16.98
C LYS A 351 -14.26 5.12 15.77
N PRO A 352 -13.93 4.73 14.53
CA PRO A 352 -14.63 5.22 13.37
C PRO A 352 -16.09 4.77 13.47
N SER A 353 -17.01 5.73 13.57
CA SER A 353 -18.40 5.47 13.92
C SER A 353 -19.11 4.64 12.84
N PRO A 354 -19.83 3.57 13.18
CA PRO A 354 -20.88 3.06 12.31
C PRO A 354 -22.03 4.10 12.24
N ILE A 355 -22.67 4.17 11.08
CA ILE A 355 -23.69 5.15 10.65
C ILE A 355 -24.89 5.26 11.62
N SER A 356 -25.06 4.33 12.56
CA SER A 356 -26.03 4.44 13.65
C SER A 356 -25.44 3.94 14.98
N GLY A 357 -25.13 4.85 15.91
CA GLY A 357 -24.55 4.55 17.22
C GLY A 357 -24.60 5.76 18.17
N PRO A 358 -24.29 5.58 19.47
CA PRO A 358 -24.66 6.45 20.62
C PRO A 358 -24.12 7.90 20.51
N PRO A 359 -24.53 8.83 21.41
CA PRO A 359 -24.17 10.25 21.33
C PRO A 359 -22.68 10.47 21.06
N LYS A 360 -22.42 11.36 20.11
CA LYS A 360 -21.09 11.72 19.62
C LYS A 360 -20.15 11.97 20.81
N PRO A 361 -19.03 11.23 20.93
CA PRO A 361 -18.10 11.42 22.03
C PRO A 361 -17.57 12.87 22.03
N PRO A 362 -17.20 13.42 23.20
CA PRO A 362 -16.58 14.75 23.28
C PRO A 362 -15.33 14.80 22.40
N SER A 363 -15.03 15.98 21.84
CA SER A 363 -13.80 16.13 21.06
C SER A 363 -12.58 15.87 21.93
N LEU A 364 -11.49 15.40 21.33
CA LEU A 364 -10.23 15.17 22.02
C LEU A 364 -9.74 16.42 22.75
N MET A 365 -9.92 17.60 22.14
CA MET A 365 -9.53 18.88 22.76
C MET A 365 -10.44 19.25 23.94
N ASP A 366 -11.73 18.95 23.87
CA ASP A 366 -12.66 19.16 24.99
C ASP A 366 -12.34 18.23 26.16
N PHE A 367 -11.99 16.97 25.86
CA PHE A 367 -11.56 16.01 26.88
C PHE A 367 -10.25 16.45 27.56
N VAL A 368 -9.23 16.80 26.77
CA VAL A 368 -7.93 17.27 27.29
C VAL A 368 -8.09 18.54 28.14
N SER A 369 -8.94 19.49 27.73
CA SER A 369 -9.18 20.71 28.49
C SER A 369 -9.90 20.45 29.81
N LYS A 370 -10.93 19.60 29.83
CA LYS A 370 -11.62 19.17 31.07
C LYS A 370 -10.67 18.50 32.07
N VAL A 371 -9.71 17.71 31.58
CA VAL A 371 -8.74 17.02 32.43
C VAL A 371 -7.70 18.00 32.97
N SER A 372 -7.31 19.00 32.18
CA SER A 372 -6.35 20.03 32.61
C SER A 372 -6.87 20.95 33.72
N SER A 373 -8.19 21.19 33.77
CA SER A 373 -8.85 22.02 34.79
C SER A 373 -9.19 21.26 36.08
N SER A 374 -9.32 19.93 36.02
CA SER A 374 -9.38 19.04 37.20
C SER A 374 -8.02 18.88 37.86
#